data_AF-A0A352X492-F1
#
_entry.id   AF-A0A352X492-F1
#
_cell.length_a   1.000
_cell.length_b   1.000
_cell.length_c   1.000
_cell.angle_alpha   90.00
_cell.angle_beta   90.00
_cell.angle_gamma   90.00
#
_symmetry.space_group_name_H-M   'P 1'
#
loop_
_entity.id
_entity.type
_entity.pdbx_description
1 polymer ?
#
loop_
_entity_poly.entity_id
_entity_poly.type
_entity_poly.pdbx_seq_one_letter_code
_entity_poly.pdbx_strand_id
1 'polypeptide(L)' 'MLEPLTLTVSLRGTREVRENYQLFRLTGLLDAFSEPTFQKVVSKCIDDGPHHIILDLSKI' A
#
# COMPACT_ATOMS: atom_id res chain seq x y z
N MET A 1 13.44 -1.66 2.72
CA MET A 1 13.64 -1.63 1.24
C MET A 1 12.41 -0.97 0.62
N LEU A 2 12.56 -0.15 -0.42
CA LEU A 2 11.42 0.48 -1.10
C LEU A 2 10.97 -0.42 -2.25
N GLU A 3 9.73 -0.90 -2.19
CA GLU A 3 9.15 -1.85 -3.13
C GLU A 3 7.91 -1.24 -3.79
N PRO A 4 7.80 -1.25 -5.13
CA PRO A 4 6.59 -0.80 -5.80
C PRO A 4 5.45 -1.78 -5.53
N LEU A 5 4.25 -1.25 -5.28
CA LEU A 5 3.05 -2.05 -5.12
C LEU A 5 2.35 -2.19 -6.46
N THR A 6 2.09 -3.43 -6.87
CA THR A 6 1.32 -3.74 -8.08
C THR A 6 -0.17 -3.52 -7.81
N LEU A 7 -0.61 -2.27 -7.92
CA LEU A 7 -2.00 -1.83 -7.79
C LEU A 7 -2.65 -1.67 -9.18
N THR A 8 -3.48 -0.65 -9.38
CA THR A 8 -4.11 -0.34 -10.67
C THR A 8 -3.38 0.80 -11.39
N VAL A 9 -3.81 1.14 -12.61
CA VAL A 9 -3.24 2.28 -13.34
C VAL A 9 -3.56 3.61 -12.66
N SER A 10 -4.77 3.72 -12.09
CA SER A 10 -5.27 4.93 -11.41
C SER A 10 -4.76 5.08 -9.98
N LEU A 11 -4.43 3.97 -9.30
CA LEU A 11 -3.91 3.95 -7.95
C LEU A 11 -2.50 3.34 -7.95
N ARG A 12 -1.49 4.16 -7.68
CA ARG A 12 -0.11 3.70 -7.53
C ARG A 12 0.30 3.74 -6.07
N GLY A 13 1.28 2.92 -5.71
CA GLY A 13 1.84 2.99 -4.38
C GLY A 13 3.20 2.33 -4.24
N THR A 14 3.87 2.65 -3.14
CA THR A 14 5.11 2.03 -2.72
C THR A 14 4.98 1.55 -1.29
N ARG A 15 5.66 0.43 -0.98
CA ARG A 15 5.81 -0.12 0.35
C ARG A 15 7.25 0.05 0.78
N GLU A 16 7.43 0.50 2.00
CA GLU A 16 8.74 0.63 2.63
C GLU A 16 8.73 -0.16 3.93
N VAL A 17 9.40 -1.30 3.94
CA VAL A 17 9.54 -2.12 5.15
C VAL A 17 10.75 -1.65 5.95
N ARG A 18 10.49 -1.35 7.23
CA ARG A 18 11.46 -1.02 8.28
C ARG A 18 11.37 -2.08 9.39
N GLU A 19 12.27 -2.03 10.38
CA GLU A 19 12.38 -3.07 11.42
C GLU A 19 11.07 -3.30 12.17
N ASN A 20 10.36 -2.23 12.54
CA ASN A 20 9.15 -2.32 13.36
C ASN A 20 7.87 -1.96 12.61
N TYR A 21 7.96 -1.34 11.43
CA TYR A 21 6.78 -0.87 10.71
C TYR A 21 6.95 -0.95 9.20
N GLN A 22 5.81 -0.90 8.52
CA GLN A 22 5.73 -0.80 7.07
C GLN A 22 4.96 0.45 6.69
N LEU A 23 5.55 1.24 5.81
CA LEU A 23 4.99 2.48 5.31
C LEU A 23 4.49 2.26 3.89
N PHE A 24 3.21 2.51 3.69
CA PHE A 24 2.55 2.47 2.39
C PHE A 24 2.29 3.90 1.96
N ARG A 25 2.87 4.32 0.85
CA ARG A 25 2.58 5.61 0.24
C ARG A 25 1.72 5.38 -0.97
N LEU A 26 0.51 5.93 -0.96
CA LEU A 26 -0.42 5.80 -2.08
C LEU A 26 -0.52 7.14 -2.82
N THR A 27 -0.72 7.06 -4.12
CA THR A 27 -0.85 8.24 -4.99
C THR A 27 -1.81 7.92 -6.13
N GLY A 28 -2.76 8.81 -6.37
CA GLY A 28 -3.80 8.62 -7.39
C GLY A 28 -5.18 8.45 -6.77
N LEU A 29 -6.05 7.65 -7.39
CA LEU A 29 -7.46 7.56 -7.02
C LEU A 29 -7.78 6.21 -6.36
N LEU A 30 -8.15 6.26 -5.08
CA LEU A 30 -8.76 5.13 -4.38
C LEU A 30 -10.29 5.21 -4.58
N ASP A 31 -10.82 4.36 -5.45
CA ASP A 31 -12.24 4.30 -5.83
C ASP A 31 -12.75 2.85 -5.81
N ALA A 32 -14.03 2.65 -6.12
CA ALA A 32 -14.67 1.32 -6.12
C ALA A 32 -14.03 0.31 -7.10
N PHE A 33 -13.24 0.78 -8.08
CA PHE A 33 -12.54 -0.09 -9.03
C PHE A 33 -11.14 -0.45 -8.54
N SER A 34 -10.45 0.46 -7.86
CA SER A 34 -9.12 0.21 -7.30
C SER A 34 -9.15 -0.47 -5.92
N GLU A 35 -10.24 -0.33 -5.16
CA GLU A 35 -10.42 -0.91 -3.82
C GLU A 35 -10.16 -2.44 -3.77
N PRO A 36 -10.70 -3.30 -4.65
CA PRO A 36 -10.50 -4.75 -4.51
C PRO A 36 -9.04 -5.16 -4.70
N THR A 37 -8.32 -4.46 -5.58
CA THR A 37 -6.88 -4.71 -5.81
C THR A 37 -6.06 -4.18 -4.65
N PHE A 38 -6.38 -2.98 -4.16
CA PHE A 38 -5.75 -2.38 -2.98
C PHE A 38 -5.87 -3.30 -1.77
N GLN A 39 -7.09 -3.75 -1.46
CA GLN A 39 -7.35 -4.66 -0.34
C GLN A 39 -6.51 -5.93 -0.47
N LYS A 40 -6.55 -6.60 -1.62
CA LYS A 40 -5.80 -7.84 -1.86
C LYS A 40 -4.29 -7.67 -1.64
N VAL A 41 -3.72 -6.59 -2.18
CA VAL A 41 -2.26 -6.35 -2.12
C VAL A 41 -1.83 -5.95 -0.72
N VAL A 42 -2.56 -5.03 -0.08
CA VAL A 42 -2.21 -4.55 1.26
C VAL A 42 -2.44 -5.64 2.30
N SER A 43 -3.55 -6.39 2.26
CA SER A 43 -3.78 -7.52 3.18
C SER A 43 -2.63 -8.52 3.14
N LYS A 44 -2.15 -8.89 1.95
CA LYS A 44 -0.97 -9.75 1.81
C LYS A 44 0.28 -9.16 2.49
N CYS A 45 0.52 -7.86 2.30
CA CYS A 45 1.65 -7.18 2.93
C CYS A 45 1.51 -7.09 4.47
N ILE A 46 0.28 -7.04 4.98
CA ILE A 46 -0.01 -7.06 6.41
C ILE A 46 0.27 -8.44 6.99
N ASP A 47 -0.16 -9.50 6.32
CA ASP A 47 0.08 -10.89 6.72
C ASP A 47 1.57 -11.23 6.75
N ASP A 48 2.34 -10.69 5.79
CA ASP A 48 3.80 -10.87 5.73
C ASP A 48 4.55 -10.08 6.83
N GLY A 49 3.88 -9.15 7.50
CA GLY A 49 4.45 -8.28 8.53
C GLY A 49 5.47 -7.25 8.00
N PRO A 50 5.98 -6.34 8.86
CA PRO A 50 5.68 -6.15 10.29
C PRO A 50 4.27 -5.58 10.57
N HIS A 51 3.71 -5.85 11.75
CA HIS A 51 2.30 -5.51 12.08
C HIS A 51 2.00 -4.01 12.15
N HIS A 52 2.98 -3.16 12.46
CA HIS A 52 2.74 -1.71 12.51
C HIS A 52 2.71 -1.16 11.09
N ILE A 53 1.60 -0.51 10.75
CA ILE A 53 1.33 -0.03 9.40
C ILE A 53 1.15 1.48 9.45
N ILE A 54 1.81 2.18 8.53
CA ILE A 54 1.59 3.59 8.28
C ILE A 54 1.04 3.71 6.86
N LEU A 55 -0.15 4.30 6.72
CA LEU A 55 -0.79 4.55 5.44
C LEU A 55 -0.70 6.06 5.16
N ASP A 56 0.19 6.45 4.24
CA ASP A 56 0.34 7.82 3.77
C ASP A 56 -0.61 8.07 2.59
N LEU A 57 -1.67 8.82 2.89
CA LEU A 57 -2.73 9.22 1.95
C LEU A 57 -2.60 10.67 1.48
N SER A 58 -1.45 11.32 1.70
CA SER A 58 -1.27 12.76 1.39
C SER A 58 -1.39 13.13 -0.10
N LYS A 59 -1.46 12.13 -0.99
CA LYS A 59 -1.50 12.28 -2.46
C LYS A 59 -2.70 11.56 -3.10
N ILE A 60 -3.76 11.33 -2.33
CA ILE A 60 -5.07 10.83 -2.79
C ILE A 60 -6.10 11.94 -2.70
#